data_AF-A0A933WPI9-F1
#
_entry.id   AF-A0A933WPI9-F1
#
_cell.length_a   1.000
_cell.length_b   1.000
_cell.length_c   1.000
_cell.angle_alpha   90.00
_cell.angle_beta   90.00
_cell.angle_gamma   90.00
#
_symmetry.space_group_name_H-M   'P 1'
#
loop_
_entity.id
_entity.type
_entity.pdbx_description
1 polymer ?
#
loop_
_entity_poly.entity_id
_entity_poly.type
_entity_poly.pdbx_seq_one_letter_code
_entity_poly.pdbx_strand_id
1 'polypeptide(L)'
;MVNITPLIAVSDNLTSNVQVELIEVTSSEPDNGLGDGDTANDIVVNADGTISLRAERSGTGNGRVYTITYKATDLAGNVTVSSATVVVPHDMGK
;
A
#
# COMPACT_ATOMS: atom_id res chain seq x y z
N MET A 1 -6.40 -2.96 12.34
CA MET A 1 -5.83 -2.79 10.99
C MET A 1 -6.91 -3.00 9.95
N VAL A 2 -6.75 -2.40 8.77
CA VAL A 2 -7.54 -2.63 7.57
C VAL A 2 -6.74 -3.55 6.66
N ASN A 3 -7.27 -4.72 6.32
CA ASN A 3 -6.62 -5.64 5.41
C ASN A 3 -7.13 -5.38 3.99
N ILE A 4 -6.21 -5.27 3.04
CA ILE A 4 -6.51 -5.13 1.62
C ILE A 4 -5.84 -6.25 0.83
N THR A 5 -6.47 -6.58 -0.30
CA THR A 5 -5.91 -7.52 -1.28
C THR A 5 -5.72 -6.77 -2.59
N PRO A 6 -4.47 -6.46 -2.98
CA PRO A 6 -4.18 -5.81 -4.25
C PRO A 6 -4.63 -6.68 -5.43
N LEU A 7 -5.43 -6.11 -6.34
CA LEU A 7 -5.69 -6.72 -7.64
C LEU A 7 -4.65 -6.21 -8.64
N ILE A 8 -3.80 -7.11 -9.14
CA ILE A 8 -2.75 -6.78 -10.09
C ILE A 8 -3.19 -7.30 -11.46
N ALA A 9 -3.36 -6.40 -12.42
CA ALA A 9 -3.64 -6.74 -13.81
C ALA A 9 -2.49 -6.25 -14.70
N VAL A 10 -1.91 -7.15 -15.48
CA VAL A 10 -0.83 -6.87 -16.43
C VAL A 10 -1.26 -7.36 -17.80
N SER A 11 -0.92 -6.58 -18.84
CA SER A 11 -1.19 -6.91 -20.23
C SER A 11 0.08 -6.67 -21.04
N ASP A 12 0.49 -7.68 -21.79
CA ASP A 12 1.63 -7.64 -22.69
C ASP A 12 1.21 -8.35 -23.98
N ASN A 13 1.57 -7.78 -25.13
CA ASN A 13 1.19 -8.26 -26.46
C ASN A 13 2.12 -9.36 -26.98
N LEU A 14 3.28 -9.56 -26.36
CA LEU A 14 4.36 -10.43 -26.84
C LEU A 14 4.79 -11.47 -25.80
N THR A 15 4.51 -11.26 -24.51
CA THR A 15 4.90 -12.23 -23.47
C THR A 15 3.79 -12.46 -22.44
N SER A 16 3.60 -13.71 -22.02
CA SER A 16 2.69 -14.07 -20.92
C SER A 16 3.36 -14.03 -19.54
N ASN A 17 4.68 -13.81 -19.50
CA ASN A 17 5.51 -14.01 -18.31
C ASN A 17 6.07 -12.67 -17.84
N VAL A 18 5.19 -11.83 -17.31
CA VAL A 18 5.56 -10.56 -16.67
C VAL A 18 5.82 -10.82 -15.19
N GLN A 19 7.00 -10.43 -14.70
CA GLN A 19 7.31 -10.45 -13.28
C GLN A 19 6.76 -9.20 -12.62
N VAL A 20 5.99 -9.36 -11.55
CA VAL A 20 5.46 -8.24 -10.76
C VAL A 20 6.00 -8.30 -9.34
N GLU A 21 6.51 -7.18 -8.86
CA GLU A 21 7.04 -7.03 -7.50
C GLU A 21 6.45 -5.80 -6.80
N LEU A 22 6.11 -5.94 -5.53
CA LEU A 22 5.79 -4.82 -4.65
C LEU A 22 7.10 -4.11 -4.32
N ILE A 23 7.23 -2.84 -4.69
CA ILE A 23 8.47 -2.08 -4.47
C ILE A 23 8.40 -1.23 -3.21
N GLU A 24 7.23 -0.67 -2.90
CA GLU A 24 7.08 0.27 -1.80
C GLU A 24 5.64 0.35 -1.32
N VAL A 25 5.47 0.54 -0.02
CA VAL A 25 4.22 1.02 0.57
C VAL A 25 4.59 2.15 1.51
N THR A 26 4.00 3.33 1.30
CA THR A 26 4.24 4.53 2.12
C THR A 26 2.96 5.01 2.76
N SER A 27 3.10 5.70 3.89
CA SER A 27 2.02 6.40 4.59
C SER A 27 2.23 7.91 4.44
N SER A 28 1.14 8.66 4.31
CA SER A 28 1.15 10.14 4.33
C SER A 28 1.50 10.72 5.70
N GLU A 29 1.44 9.90 6.75
CA GLU A 29 1.82 10.24 8.12
C GLU A 29 3.01 9.38 8.54
N PRO A 30 3.92 9.91 9.40
CA PRO A 30 5.01 9.10 9.92
C PRO A 30 4.47 7.92 10.74
N ASP A 31 5.20 6.80 10.70
CA ASP A 31 4.91 5.58 11.50
C ASP A 31 4.81 5.94 13.01
N ASN A 32 5.59 6.95 13.43
CA ASN A 32 5.68 7.50 14.77
C ASN A 32 5.27 8.98 14.80
N GLY A 33 4.27 9.31 15.61
CA GLY A 33 3.80 10.68 15.87
C GLY A 33 4.13 11.13 17.30
N LEU A 34 3.96 12.42 17.61
CA LEU A 34 4.31 13.02 18.93
C LEU A 34 3.44 12.57 20.14
N GLY A 35 2.73 11.44 20.07
CA GLY A 35 1.73 11.04 21.06
C GLY A 35 2.09 9.75 21.81
N ASP A 36 1.87 9.75 23.13
CA ASP A 36 2.35 8.75 24.11
C ASP A 36 1.67 7.36 24.06
N GLY A 37 1.01 7.00 22.95
CA GLY A 37 0.27 5.74 22.76
C GLY A 37 0.73 4.93 21.55
N ASP A 38 1.98 5.11 21.12
CA ASP A 38 2.38 4.77 19.76
C ASP A 38 2.55 3.27 19.52
N THR A 39 1.98 2.80 18.40
CA THR A 39 2.11 1.42 17.94
C THR A 39 2.86 1.43 16.62
N ALA A 40 4.10 0.95 16.61
CA ALA A 40 4.87 0.72 15.38
C ALA A 40 4.17 -0.33 14.48
N ASN A 41 4.52 -0.33 13.19
CA ASN A 41 3.97 -1.18 12.12
C ASN A 41 2.67 -0.66 11.49
N ASP A 42 2.72 0.53 10.88
CA ASP A 42 1.58 1.09 10.12
C ASP A 42 1.21 0.27 8.89
N ILE A 43 2.17 -0.50 8.40
CA ILE A 43 2.10 -1.29 7.20
C ILE A 43 2.69 -2.66 7.50
N VAL A 44 1.92 -3.71 7.24
CA VAL A 44 2.40 -5.10 7.27
C VAL A 44 2.08 -5.75 5.94
N VAL A 45 3.11 -6.24 5.25
CA VAL A 45 2.95 -7.06 4.04
C VAL A 45 3.00 -8.52 4.47
N ASN A 46 1.88 -9.22 4.34
CA ASN A 46 1.76 -10.61 4.74
C ASN A 46 2.30 -11.54 3.66
N ALA A 47 2.69 -12.77 4.04
CA ALA A 47 3.25 -13.76 3.12
C ALA A 47 2.27 -14.24 2.03
N ASP A 48 0.96 -14.05 2.24
CA ASP A 48 -0.10 -14.34 1.26
C ASP A 48 -0.35 -13.19 0.26
N GLY A 49 0.43 -12.10 0.36
CA GLY A 49 0.30 -10.92 -0.50
C GLY A 49 -0.75 -9.91 -0.03
N THR A 50 -1.44 -10.16 1.08
CA THR A 50 -2.33 -9.14 1.68
C THR A 50 -1.51 -8.05 2.37
N ILE A 51 -2.04 -6.83 2.39
CA ILE A 51 -1.41 -5.70 3.07
C ILE A 51 -2.34 -5.24 4.19
N SER A 52 -1.82 -5.26 5.43
CA SER A 52 -2.51 -4.74 6.61
C SER A 52 -2.05 -3.32 6.86
N LEU A 53 -3.00 -2.39 6.88
CA LEU A 53 -2.77 -0.96 7.08
C LEU A 53 -3.32 -0.53 8.44
N ARG A 54 -2.63 0.36 9.17
CA ARG A 54 -3.11 0.83 10.47
C ARG A 54 -4.42 1.62 10.29
N ALA A 55 -5.40 1.24 11.10
CA ALA A 55 -6.73 1.88 11.12
C ALA A 55 -6.79 3.04 12.14
N GLU A 56 -5.85 3.06 13.10
CA GLU A 56 -5.92 3.90 14.29
C GLU A 56 -5.77 5.39 13.99
N ARG A 57 -6.57 6.18 14.73
CA ARG A 57 -6.68 7.62 14.67
C ARG A 57 -5.63 8.29 15.55
N SER A 58 -4.70 9.04 14.96
CA SER A 58 -4.17 10.19 15.71
C SER A 58 -5.32 11.17 15.86
N GLY A 59 -5.75 11.47 17.10
CA GLY A 59 -6.97 12.24 17.38
C GLY A 59 -7.03 13.68 16.84
N THR A 60 -5.99 14.10 16.11
CA THR A 60 -5.87 15.42 15.46
C THR A 60 -5.61 15.34 13.95
N GLY A 61 -5.50 14.15 13.36
CA GLY A 61 -5.20 13.95 11.93
C GLY A 61 -6.44 13.88 11.03
N ASN A 62 -6.27 14.14 9.72
CA ASN A 62 -7.35 14.07 8.72
C ASN A 62 -7.62 12.63 8.22
N GLY A 63 -6.85 11.65 8.69
CA GLY A 63 -6.85 10.27 8.20
C GLY A 63 -5.60 9.96 7.38
N ARG A 64 -5.30 8.68 7.20
CA ARG A 64 -4.07 8.23 6.54
C ARG A 64 -4.32 7.85 5.10
N VAL A 65 -3.43 8.30 4.22
CA VAL A 65 -3.37 7.85 2.83
C VAL A 65 -2.14 6.96 2.69
N TYR A 66 -2.37 5.72 2.28
CA TYR A 66 -1.32 4.79 1.95
C TYR A 66 -1.12 4.77 0.43
N THR A 67 0.13 4.85 -0.03
CA THR A 67 0.47 4.69 -1.45
C THR A 67 1.21 3.37 -1.63
N ILE A 68 0.67 2.49 -2.46
CA ILE A 68 1.22 1.17 -2.74
C ILE A 68 1.76 1.19 -4.16
N THR A 69 3.03 0.85 -4.35
CA THR A 69 3.69 0.92 -5.64
C THR A 69 4.19 -0.46 -6.06
N TYR A 70 3.83 -0.85 -7.28
CA TYR A 70 4.26 -2.09 -7.93
C TYR A 70 5.12 -1.79 -9.15
N LYS A 71 6.04 -2.71 -9.45
CA LYS A 71 6.82 -2.72 -10.67
C LYS A 71 6.58 -4.02 -11.42
N ALA A 72 6.32 -3.90 -12.71
CA ALA A 72 6.18 -5.00 -13.65
C ALA A 72 7.36 -4.99 -14.64
N THR A 73 7.99 -6.13 -14.86
CA THR A 73 9.10 -6.32 -15.81
C THR A 73 8.78 -7.49 -16.74
N ASP A 74 8.81 -7.27 -18.05
CA ASP A 74 8.66 -8.35 -19.04
C ASP A 74 10.00 -9.05 -19.34
N LEU A 75 9.95 -10.11 -20.16
CA LEU A 75 11.16 -10.86 -20.55
C LEU A 75 12.09 -10.09 -21.50
N ALA A 76 11.59 -9.05 -22.17
CA ALA A 76 12.40 -8.17 -23.01
C ALA A 76 13.13 -7.09 -22.17
N GLY A 77 12.81 -6.99 -20.87
CA GLY A 77 13.37 -6.01 -19.95
C GLY A 77 12.61 -4.68 -19.94
N ASN A 78 11.42 -4.61 -20.55
CA ASN A 78 10.56 -3.42 -20.41
C ASN A 78 10.01 -3.37 -18.99
N VAL A 79 10.04 -2.18 -18.40
CA VAL A 79 9.64 -1.93 -17.01
C VAL A 79 8.50 -0.93 -16.96
N THR A 80 7.45 -1.25 -16.20
CA THR A 80 6.37 -0.32 -15.85
C THR A 80 6.21 -0.24 -14.35
N VAL A 81 6.07 0.98 -13.82
CA VAL A 81 5.77 1.23 -12.40
C VAL A 81 4.39 1.82 -12.29
N SER A 82 3.57 1.33 -11.36
CA SER A 82 2.23 1.83 -11.11
C SER A 82 1.94 1.87 -9.62
N SER A 83 1.11 2.82 -9.19
CA SER A 83 0.72 2.97 -7.80
C SER A 83 -0.80 3.10 -7.63
N ALA A 84 -1.27 2.69 -6.46
CA ALA A 84 -2.64 2.84 -6.02
C ALA A 84 -2.68 3.44 -4.61
N THR A 85 -3.71 4.22 -4.30
CA THR A 85 -3.89 4.85 -2.99
C THR A 85 -5.02 4.19 -2.21
N VAL A 86 -4.80 4.03 -0.91
CA VAL A 86 -5.82 3.58 0.05
C VAL A 86 -6.02 4.70 1.07
N VAL A 87 -7.24 5.22 1.13
CA VAL A 87 -7.62 6.23 2.11
C VAL A 87 -8.28 5.53 3.28
N VAL A 88 -7.71 5.68 4.46
CA VAL A 88 -8.30 5.27 5.73
C VAL A 88 -8.80 6.55 6.42
N PRO A 89 -10.08 6.92 6.22
CA PRO A 89 -10.60 8.19 6.72
C PRO A 89 -10.61 8.22 8.25
N HIS A 90 -10.34 9.40 8.82
CA HIS A 90 -10.40 9.59 10.26
C HIS A 90 -11.81 9.33 10.79
N ASP A 91 -12.85 9.88 10.15
CA ASP A 91 -14.24 9.65 10.52
C ASP A 91 -14.95 8.79 9.47
N MET A 92 -15.67 7.76 9.92
CA MET A 92 -16.73 7.19 9.09
C MET A 92 -17.78 8.29 8.98
N GLY A 93 -17.76 9.03 7.88
CA GLY A 93 -18.79 10.04 7.59
C GLY A 93 -20.16 9.47 7.92
N LYS A 94 -20.94 10.22 8.71
CA LYS A 94 -22.33 9.86 9.06
C LYS A 94 -23.17 9.64 7.82
#